data_AF-A0A8S0FVA2-F1
#
_entry.id   AF-A0A8S0FVA2-F1
#
_cell.length_a   1.000
_cell.length_b   1.000
_cell.length_c   1.000
_cell.angle_alpha   90.00
_cell.angle_beta   90.00
_cell.angle_gamma   90.00
#
_symmetry.space_group_name_H-M   'P 1'
#
loop_
_entity.id
_entity.type
_entity.pdbx_description
1 polymer ?
#
loop_
_entity_poly.entity_id
_entity_poly.type
_entity_poly.pdbx_seq_one_letter_code
_entity_poly.pdbx_strand_id
1 'polypeptide(L)'
;MRCRYLSRYRNEICSFNDDIQGTAAVTVGTLIAASRAAGGQLSEKKIVFLGAGSAGCGIAEMIIAQTQREGLSEEAARQKVFMVDRFGLLTDKMPNLLPFQTKLVQKRENLSDWDTDSDVLSLLDVVRNVKPDILIGVSGQTGLFTEEIIREMHKHCPRPIVMPLSNPTSRVIGSHTAGHYRLD
;
A
#
# COMPACT_ATOMS: atom_id res chain seq x y z
N MET A 1 17.33 7.85 8.60
CA MET A 1 17.63 9.12 9.32
C MET A 1 16.36 9.89 9.73
N ARG A 2 15.37 10.07 8.84
CA ARG A 2 14.15 10.88 9.09
C ARG A 2 13.26 10.39 10.25
N CYS A 3 12.97 9.09 10.34
CA CYS A 3 12.16 8.53 11.44
C CYS A 3 12.82 8.68 12.83
N ARG A 4 14.16 8.63 12.91
CA ARG A 4 14.90 8.70 14.18
C ARG A 4 14.72 10.06 14.87
N TYR A 5 14.75 11.14 14.11
CA TYR A 5 14.56 12.49 14.65
C TYR A 5 13.11 12.73 15.07
N LEU A 6 12.15 12.27 14.27
CA LEU A 6 10.74 12.35 14.63
C LEU A 6 10.45 11.62 15.95
N SER A 7 10.93 10.38 16.10
CA SER A 7 10.74 9.61 17.34
C SER A 7 11.36 10.27 18.56
N ARG A 8 12.51 10.93 18.41
CA ARG A 8 13.21 11.58 19.52
C ARG A 8 12.50 12.86 19.98
N TYR A 9 12.08 13.71 19.05
CA TYR A 9 11.71 15.09 19.38
C TYR A 9 10.21 15.37 19.44
N ARG A 10 9.36 14.49 18.88
CA ARG A 10 7.91 14.74 18.77
C ARG A 10 7.17 14.98 20.09
N ASN A 11 7.72 14.52 21.21
CA ASN A 11 7.13 14.67 22.55
C ASN A 11 7.83 15.76 23.40
N GLU A 12 8.93 16.33 22.91
CA GLU A 12 9.72 17.34 23.62
C GLU A 12 9.53 18.73 23.01
N ILE A 13 9.34 18.81 21.69
CA ILE A 13 9.09 20.05 20.96
C ILE A 13 7.94 19.86 19.98
N CYS A 14 7.15 20.91 19.73
CA CYS A 14 6.09 20.90 18.75
C CYS A 14 6.67 20.76 17.33
N SER A 15 6.80 19.53 16.86
CA SER A 15 7.42 19.18 15.59
C SER A 15 6.73 18.00 14.94
N PHE A 16 6.74 17.99 13.60
CA PHE A 16 6.26 16.89 12.78
C PHE A 16 7.17 16.73 11.57
N ASN A 17 7.09 15.59 10.89
CA ASN A 17 7.82 15.34 9.65
C ASN A 17 6.84 15.32 8.48
N ASP A 18 6.91 16.31 7.59
CA ASP A 18 5.99 16.44 6.46
C ASP A 18 6.08 15.26 5.48
N ASP A 19 7.29 14.79 5.16
CA ASP A 19 7.48 13.63 4.27
C ASP A 19 6.78 12.37 4.77
N ILE A 20 6.68 12.18 6.09
CA ILE A 20 6.06 11.01 6.72
C ILE A 20 4.59 11.28 7.05
N GLN A 21 4.31 12.32 7.83
CA GLN A 21 2.99 12.60 8.38
C GLN A 21 2.13 13.43 7.43
N GLY A 22 2.71 14.39 6.72
CA GLY A 22 2.02 15.20 5.72
C GLY A 22 1.58 14.36 4.52
N THR A 23 2.52 13.59 3.95
CA THR A 23 2.22 12.63 2.86
C THR A 23 1.14 11.62 3.26
N ALA A 24 1.22 11.08 4.49
CA ALA A 24 0.19 10.16 4.98
C ALA A 24 -1.18 10.83 5.11
N ALA A 25 -1.25 12.05 5.65
CA ALA A 25 -2.51 12.77 5.83
C ALA A 25 -3.20 13.07 4.50
N VAL A 26 -2.48 13.63 3.51
CA VAL A 26 -3.05 13.91 2.19
C VAL A 26 -3.45 12.63 1.46
N THR A 27 -2.66 11.56 1.60
CA THR A 27 -2.98 10.26 1.00
C THR A 27 -4.25 9.67 1.58
N VAL A 28 -4.39 9.63 2.91
CA VAL A 28 -5.58 9.11 3.58
C VAL A 28 -6.82 9.95 3.25
N GLY A 29 -6.70 11.29 3.25
CA GLY A 29 -7.80 12.17 2.83
C GLY A 29 -8.28 11.88 1.41
N THR A 30 -7.34 11.67 0.49
CA THR A 30 -7.62 11.29 -0.91
C THR A 30 -8.31 9.93 -0.98
N LEU A 31 -7.83 8.93 -0.23
CA LEU A 31 -8.39 7.58 -0.21
C LEU A 31 -9.81 7.53 0.36
N ILE A 32 -10.11 8.32 1.39
CA ILE A 32 -11.47 8.44 1.93
C ILE A 32 -12.41 8.98 0.85
N ALA A 33 -12.02 10.07 0.18
CA ALA A 33 -12.83 10.67 -0.88
C ALA A 33 -13.01 9.71 -2.08
N ALA A 34 -11.93 9.07 -2.52
CA ALA A 34 -11.94 8.12 -3.63
C ALA A 34 -12.78 6.88 -3.33
N SER A 35 -12.68 6.33 -2.11
CA SER A 35 -13.48 5.17 -1.70
C SER A 35 -14.97 5.47 -1.70
N ARG A 36 -15.37 6.66 -1.22
CA ARG A 36 -16.77 7.12 -1.29
C ARG A 36 -17.24 7.31 -2.72
N ALA A 37 -16.40 7.90 -3.58
CA ALA A 37 -16.71 8.10 -4.99
C ALA A 37 -16.83 6.78 -5.77
N ALA A 38 -16.05 5.77 -5.39
CA ALA A 38 -16.12 4.41 -5.94
C ALA A 38 -17.28 3.57 -5.35
N GLY A 39 -17.98 4.10 -4.33
CA GLY A 39 -19.02 3.40 -3.58
C GLY A 39 -18.43 2.67 -2.37
N GLY A 40 -18.93 3.01 -1.18
CA GLY A 40 -18.51 2.41 0.08
C GLY A 40 -17.57 3.29 0.92
N GLN A 41 -16.85 2.66 1.85
CA GLN A 41 -15.91 3.32 2.77
C GLN A 41 -14.51 2.71 2.69
N LEU A 42 -13.50 3.40 3.23
CA LEU A 42 -12.11 2.96 3.13
C LEU A 42 -11.90 1.62 3.84
N SER A 43 -12.57 1.39 4.97
CA SER A 43 -12.51 0.14 5.73
C SER A 43 -13.05 -1.08 4.99
N GLU A 44 -13.80 -0.90 3.90
CA GLU A 44 -14.25 -2.02 3.05
C GLU A 44 -13.16 -2.48 2.09
N LYS A 45 -12.23 -1.60 1.72
CA LYS A 45 -11.28 -1.79 0.62
C LYS A 45 -10.07 -2.63 1.02
N LYS A 46 -9.59 -3.46 0.09
CA LYS A 46 -8.28 -4.14 0.18
C LYS A 46 -7.21 -3.30 -0.50
N ILE A 47 -6.07 -3.15 0.15
CA ILE A 47 -5.05 -2.16 -0.21
C ILE A 47 -3.71 -2.86 -0.41
N VAL A 48 -3.13 -2.70 -1.59
CA VAL A 48 -1.79 -3.20 -1.92
C VAL A 48 -0.84 -2.02 -2.08
N PHE A 49 0.30 -2.10 -1.42
CA PHE A 49 1.41 -1.15 -1.54
C PHE A 49 2.56 -1.77 -2.33
N LEU A 50 3.11 -0.99 -3.25
CA LEU A 50 4.42 -1.24 -3.84
C LEU A 50 5.43 -0.26 -3.27
N GLY A 51 6.28 -0.76 -2.39
CA GLY A 51 7.28 -0.02 -1.64
C GLY A 51 7.03 -0.12 -0.13
N ALA A 52 7.77 -0.98 0.56
CA ALA A 52 7.67 -1.18 2.00
C ALA A 52 8.73 -0.41 2.81
N GLY A 53 9.15 0.75 2.30
CA GLY A 53 10.04 1.67 3.01
C GLY A 53 9.30 2.50 4.06
N SER A 54 10.02 3.38 4.76
CA SER A 54 9.45 4.18 5.86
C SER A 54 8.24 5.03 5.46
N ALA A 55 8.22 5.56 4.23
CA ALA A 55 7.08 6.34 3.73
C ALA A 55 5.84 5.46 3.53
N GLY A 56 5.98 4.33 2.82
CA GLY A 56 4.89 3.37 2.60
C GLY A 56 4.33 2.82 3.90
N CYS A 57 5.19 2.40 4.82
CA CYS A 57 4.76 1.93 6.14
C CYS A 57 4.08 3.04 6.97
N GLY A 58 4.54 4.29 6.87
CA GLY A 58 3.90 5.42 7.55
C GLY A 58 2.48 5.70 7.04
N ILE A 59 2.29 5.65 5.71
CA ILE A 59 0.96 5.79 5.09
C ILE A 59 0.06 4.61 5.50
N ALA A 60 0.59 3.37 5.45
CA ALA A 60 -0.15 2.17 5.84
C ALA A 60 -0.66 2.23 7.28
N GLU A 61 0.18 2.64 8.24
CA GLU A 61 -0.24 2.79 9.65
C GLU A 61 -1.33 3.87 9.81
N MET A 62 -1.29 4.95 9.03
CA MET A 62 -2.35 5.97 9.07
C MET A 62 -3.66 5.47 8.46
N ILE A 63 -3.60 4.68 7.38
CA ILE A 63 -4.76 3.98 6.82
C ILE A 63 -5.36 3.03 7.84
N ILE A 64 -4.55 2.21 8.51
CA ILE A 64 -4.99 1.28 9.56
C ILE A 64 -5.66 2.02 10.72
N ALA A 65 -5.10 3.16 11.14
CA ALA A 65 -5.72 4.00 12.15
C ALA A 65 -7.08 4.55 11.69
N GLN A 66 -7.19 4.98 10.42
CA GLN A 66 -8.43 5.48 9.87
C GLN A 66 -9.50 4.39 9.74
N THR A 67 -9.16 3.20 9.26
CA THR A 67 -10.13 2.10 9.11
C THR A 67 -10.60 1.54 10.45
N GLN A 68 -9.78 1.65 11.51
CA GLN A 68 -10.23 1.41 12.88
C GLN A 68 -11.26 2.44 13.35
N ARG A 69 -11.08 3.73 13.00
CA ARG A 69 -12.08 4.78 13.29
C ARG A 69 -13.39 4.54 12.53
N GLU A 70 -13.33 3.83 11.40
CA GLU A 70 -14.49 3.38 10.62
C GLU A 70 -15.08 2.04 11.13
N GLY A 71 -14.56 1.48 12.24
CA GLY A 71 -15.17 0.37 12.97
C GLY A 71 -14.44 -0.98 12.89
N LEU A 72 -13.30 -1.07 12.19
CA LEU A 72 -12.51 -2.32 12.19
C LEU A 72 -11.73 -2.50 13.50
N SER A 73 -11.49 -3.75 13.89
CA SER A 73 -10.41 -4.05 14.84
C SER A 73 -9.04 -3.79 14.20
N GLU A 74 -8.01 -3.59 15.02
CA GLU A 74 -6.63 -3.44 14.51
C GLU A 74 -6.22 -4.64 13.64
N GLU A 75 -6.55 -5.86 14.08
CA GLU A 75 -6.24 -7.08 13.33
C GLU A 75 -6.92 -7.10 11.96
N ALA A 76 -8.23 -6.83 11.90
CA ALA A 76 -8.97 -6.79 10.64
C ALA A 76 -8.47 -5.67 9.71
N ALA A 77 -8.08 -4.52 10.27
CA ALA A 77 -7.50 -3.43 9.50
C ALA A 77 -6.14 -3.80 8.89
N ARG A 78 -5.27 -4.46 9.67
CA ARG A 78 -3.95 -4.93 9.20
C ARG A 78 -4.07 -6.02 8.14
N GLN A 79 -5.02 -6.94 8.27
CA GLN A 79 -5.28 -8.00 7.28
C GLN A 79 -5.69 -7.46 5.90
N LYS A 80 -6.18 -6.22 5.81
CA LYS A 80 -6.55 -5.58 4.53
C LYS A 80 -5.40 -4.87 3.82
N VAL A 81 -4.21 -4.78 4.44
CA VAL A 81 -3.06 -4.05 3.90
C VAL A 81 -1.91 -5.00 3.55
N PHE A 82 -1.49 -4.97 2.30
CA PHE A 82 -0.46 -5.86 1.75
C PHE A 82 0.73 -5.04 1.27
N MET A 83 1.90 -5.25 1.89
CA MET A 83 3.12 -4.50 1.56
C MET A 83 4.04 -5.33 0.68
N VAL A 84 4.31 -4.88 -0.54
CA VAL A 84 5.23 -5.54 -1.48
C VAL A 84 6.51 -4.70 -1.60
N ASP A 85 7.67 -5.35 -1.43
CA ASP A 85 8.98 -4.73 -1.66
C ASP A 85 9.73 -5.49 -2.78
N ARG A 86 10.99 -5.14 -3.02
CA ARG A 86 11.85 -5.79 -4.03
C ARG A 86 12.00 -7.32 -3.87
N PHE A 87 11.71 -7.84 -2.68
CA PHE A 87 11.75 -9.27 -2.35
C PHE A 87 10.36 -9.92 -2.30
N GLY A 88 9.34 -9.25 -2.83
CA GLY A 88 7.96 -9.70 -2.81
C GLY A 88 7.16 -9.22 -1.61
N LEU A 89 6.01 -9.86 -1.39
CA LEU A 89 5.13 -9.59 -0.25
C LEU A 89 5.88 -9.77 1.08
N LEU A 90 5.73 -8.81 1.98
CA LEU A 90 6.23 -8.94 3.35
C LEU A 90 5.42 -10.03 4.08
N THR A 91 6.10 -11.09 4.50
CA THR A 91 5.52 -12.19 5.29
C THR A 91 6.27 -12.41 6.60
N ASP A 92 5.64 -13.10 7.54
CA ASP A 92 6.22 -13.50 8.83
C ASP A 92 7.49 -14.37 8.71
N LYS A 93 7.68 -15.05 7.57
CA LYS A 93 8.88 -15.84 7.26
C LYS A 93 10.01 -15.05 6.61
N MET A 94 9.80 -13.78 6.26
CA MET A 94 10.81 -12.98 5.58
C MET A 94 11.98 -12.63 6.53
N PRO A 95 13.24 -12.91 6.16
CA PRO A 95 14.39 -12.57 6.99
C PRO A 95 14.69 -11.07 6.95
N ASN A 96 15.39 -10.57 7.97
CA ASN A 96 15.94 -9.20 8.04
C ASN A 96 14.91 -8.06 7.92
N LEU A 97 13.67 -8.28 8.38
CA LEU A 97 12.65 -7.24 8.45
C LEU A 97 13.04 -6.12 9.42
N LEU A 98 12.85 -4.88 8.99
CA LEU A 98 13.05 -3.72 9.85
C LEU A 98 11.89 -3.60 10.86
N PRO A 99 12.10 -2.99 12.05
CA PRO A 99 11.06 -2.93 13.10
C PRO A 99 9.74 -2.28 12.69
N PHE A 100 9.74 -1.39 11.69
CA PHE A 100 8.51 -0.76 11.17
C PHE A 100 7.79 -1.62 10.11
N GLN A 101 8.48 -2.62 9.55
CA GLN A 101 7.91 -3.56 8.56
C GLN A 101 7.23 -4.74 9.26
N THR A 102 7.75 -5.18 10.41
CA THR A 102 7.25 -6.37 11.12
C THR A 102 5.78 -6.29 11.51
N LYS A 103 5.24 -5.08 11.71
CA LYS A 103 3.80 -4.87 12.03
C LYS A 103 2.87 -4.96 10.82
N LEU A 104 3.42 -5.02 9.62
CA LEU A 104 2.69 -4.97 8.34
C LEU A 104 2.92 -6.24 7.52
N VAL A 105 3.47 -7.29 8.14
CA VAL A 105 3.65 -8.59 7.48
C VAL A 105 2.33 -9.34 7.41
N GLN A 106 2.18 -10.14 6.36
CA GLN A 106 1.12 -11.13 6.26
C GLN A 106 1.59 -12.45 6.87
N LYS A 107 0.73 -13.09 7.66
CA LYS A 107 1.01 -14.43 8.18
C LYS A 107 0.96 -15.43 7.04
N ARG A 108 1.98 -16.30 6.88
CA ARG A 108 1.99 -17.26 5.77
C ARG A 108 0.81 -18.23 5.82
N GLU A 109 0.29 -18.51 7.01
CA GLU A 109 -0.91 -19.32 7.25
C GLU A 109 -2.16 -18.75 6.55
N ASN A 110 -2.31 -17.42 6.52
CA ASN A 110 -3.45 -16.77 5.84
C ASN A 110 -3.33 -16.76 4.31
N LEU A 111 -2.20 -17.24 3.78
CA LEU A 111 -1.86 -17.26 2.36
C LEU A 111 -1.79 -18.69 1.82
N SER A 112 -2.26 -19.69 2.57
CA SER A 112 -2.26 -21.11 2.16
C SER A 112 -3.09 -21.37 0.91
N ASP A 113 -4.14 -20.58 0.72
CA ASP A 113 -5.11 -20.75 -0.37
C ASP A 113 -4.64 -20.06 -1.66
N TRP A 114 -3.48 -19.41 -1.64
CA TRP A 114 -2.93 -18.74 -2.81
C TRP A 114 -2.30 -19.77 -3.74
N ASP A 115 -2.59 -19.65 -5.02
CA ASP A 115 -2.09 -20.52 -6.09
C ASP A 115 -0.61 -20.20 -6.40
N THR A 116 0.28 -20.43 -5.43
CA THR A 116 1.71 -20.11 -5.54
C THR A 116 2.56 -21.11 -4.74
N ASP A 117 3.44 -21.84 -5.42
CA ASP A 117 4.46 -22.71 -4.78
C ASP A 117 5.75 -21.95 -4.40
N SER A 118 5.81 -20.65 -4.71
CA SER A 118 7.00 -19.81 -4.49
C SER A 118 7.06 -19.28 -3.06
N ASP A 119 8.28 -19.26 -2.49
CA ASP A 119 8.57 -18.54 -1.26
C ASP A 119 8.49 -17.01 -1.44
N VAL A 120 8.71 -16.53 -2.66
CA VAL A 120 8.67 -15.12 -3.03
C VAL A 120 7.41 -14.83 -3.84
N LEU A 121 6.53 -13.98 -3.29
CA LEU A 121 5.27 -13.59 -3.91
C LEU A 121 5.44 -12.24 -4.61
N SER A 122 5.34 -12.22 -5.94
CA SER A 122 5.50 -10.99 -6.73
C SER A 122 4.29 -10.04 -6.56
N LEU A 123 4.42 -8.79 -7.03
CA LEU A 123 3.28 -7.86 -7.04
C LEU A 123 2.09 -8.42 -7.84
N LEU A 124 2.35 -9.09 -8.96
CA LEU A 124 1.31 -9.67 -9.79
C LEU A 124 0.59 -10.81 -9.06
N ASP A 125 1.32 -11.68 -8.36
CA ASP A 125 0.74 -12.76 -7.55
C ASP A 125 -0.14 -12.19 -6.44
N VAL A 126 0.34 -11.14 -5.77
CA VAL A 126 -0.44 -10.42 -4.75
C VAL A 126 -1.71 -9.83 -5.36
N VAL A 127 -1.64 -9.19 -6.53
CA VAL A 127 -2.84 -8.59 -7.17
C VAL A 127 -3.84 -9.68 -7.57
N ARG A 128 -3.40 -10.81 -8.11
CA ARG A 128 -4.26 -11.95 -8.49
C ARG A 128 -5.00 -12.55 -7.30
N ASN A 129 -4.30 -12.75 -6.18
CA ASN A 129 -4.87 -13.41 -5.01
C ASN A 129 -5.65 -12.44 -4.12
N VAL A 130 -5.12 -11.24 -3.87
CA VAL A 130 -5.77 -10.22 -3.02
C VAL A 130 -6.97 -9.64 -3.73
N LYS A 131 -6.92 -9.43 -5.07
CA LYS A 131 -7.96 -8.70 -5.83
C LYS A 131 -8.22 -7.32 -5.19
N PRO A 132 -7.21 -6.44 -5.14
CA PRO A 132 -7.29 -5.19 -4.40
C PRO A 132 -8.22 -4.16 -5.06
N ASP A 133 -8.79 -3.29 -4.24
CA ASP A 133 -9.52 -2.12 -4.70
C ASP A 133 -8.60 -0.90 -4.89
N ILE A 134 -7.50 -0.87 -4.12
CA ILE A 134 -6.58 0.24 -4.04
C ILE A 134 -5.15 -0.27 -4.25
N LEU A 135 -4.42 0.34 -5.18
CA LEU A 135 -3.01 0.07 -5.45
C LEU A 135 -2.19 1.35 -5.29
N ILE A 136 -1.25 1.36 -4.33
CA ILE A 136 -0.45 2.54 -3.96
C ILE A 136 1.02 2.28 -4.26
N GLY A 137 1.65 3.19 -4.99
CA GLY A 137 3.05 3.09 -5.37
C GLY A 137 3.91 4.15 -4.69
N VAL A 138 4.91 3.73 -3.93
CA VAL A 138 5.82 4.61 -3.16
C VAL A 138 7.29 4.16 -3.22
N SER A 139 7.65 3.22 -4.12
CA SER A 139 9.00 2.66 -4.26
C SER A 139 10.01 3.57 -4.97
N GLY A 140 9.54 4.60 -5.69
CA GLY A 140 10.39 5.44 -6.54
C GLY A 140 10.90 4.79 -7.83
N GLN A 141 10.43 3.58 -8.17
CA GLN A 141 10.82 2.86 -9.39
C GLN A 141 9.78 2.98 -10.49
N THR A 142 10.17 3.41 -11.68
CA THR A 142 9.27 3.55 -12.83
C THR A 142 8.84 2.21 -13.41
N GLY A 143 7.63 2.16 -13.97
CA GLY A 143 7.19 1.06 -14.84
C GLY A 143 6.76 -0.22 -14.11
N LEU A 144 6.67 -0.20 -12.78
CA LEU A 144 6.24 -1.39 -12.03
C LEU A 144 4.72 -1.57 -12.00
N PHE A 145 3.94 -0.54 -12.33
CA PHE A 145 2.51 -0.71 -12.64
C PHE A 145 2.37 -1.00 -14.13
N THR A 146 2.66 -2.25 -14.49
CA THR A 146 2.53 -2.73 -15.86
C THR A 146 1.07 -2.80 -16.27
N GLU A 147 0.81 -2.80 -17.58
CA GLU A 147 -0.55 -3.00 -18.12
C GLU A 147 -1.16 -4.31 -17.61
N GLU A 148 -0.37 -5.37 -17.52
CA GLU A 148 -0.83 -6.66 -16.97
C GLU A 148 -1.37 -6.52 -15.54
N ILE A 149 -0.64 -5.82 -14.66
CA ILE A 149 -1.07 -5.61 -13.27
C ILE A 149 -2.36 -4.79 -13.20
N ILE A 150 -2.45 -3.72 -13.98
CA ILE A 150 -3.63 -2.84 -13.99
C ILE A 150 -4.85 -3.57 -14.56
N ARG A 151 -4.67 -4.33 -15.66
CA ARG A 151 -5.75 -5.14 -16.23
C ARG A 151 -6.19 -6.25 -15.27
N GLU A 152 -5.25 -6.92 -14.60
CA GLU A 152 -5.57 -7.95 -13.62
C GLU A 152 -6.37 -7.37 -12.45
N MET A 153 -5.98 -6.21 -11.92
CA MET A 153 -6.75 -5.51 -10.90
C MET A 153 -8.17 -5.16 -11.39
N HIS A 154 -8.30 -4.63 -12.61
CA HIS A 154 -9.58 -4.22 -13.18
C HIS A 154 -10.55 -5.40 -13.45
N LYS A 155 -10.04 -6.62 -13.67
CA LYS A 155 -10.90 -7.82 -13.82
C LYS A 155 -11.80 -8.06 -12.59
N HIS A 156 -11.34 -7.67 -11.41
CA HIS A 156 -12.04 -7.95 -10.14
C HIS A 156 -12.56 -6.68 -9.45
N CYS A 157 -12.03 -5.51 -9.78
CA CYS A 157 -12.46 -4.22 -9.24
C CYS A 157 -12.92 -3.29 -10.39
N PRO A 158 -14.22 -2.99 -10.52
CA PRO A 158 -14.74 -2.18 -11.63
C PRO A 158 -14.35 -0.71 -11.55
N ARG A 159 -13.98 -0.21 -10.36
CA ARG A 159 -13.53 1.17 -10.14
C ARG A 159 -12.25 1.18 -9.30
N PRO A 160 -11.12 0.72 -9.86
CA PRO A 160 -9.87 0.60 -9.13
C PRO A 160 -9.29 1.99 -8.82
N ILE A 161 -8.74 2.15 -7.63
CA ILE A 161 -8.04 3.37 -7.23
C ILE A 161 -6.54 3.11 -7.31
N VAL A 162 -5.85 3.78 -8.23
CA VAL A 162 -4.41 3.61 -8.46
C VAL A 162 -3.69 4.93 -8.15
N MET A 163 -2.77 4.91 -7.18
CA MET A 163 -2.06 6.10 -6.69
C MET A 163 -0.54 5.92 -6.82
N PRO A 164 0.07 6.36 -7.94
CA PRO A 164 1.53 6.34 -8.08
C PRO A 164 2.13 7.61 -7.45
N LEU A 165 2.45 7.54 -6.15
CA LEU A 165 2.89 8.68 -5.32
C LEU A 165 4.41 8.94 -5.36
N SER A 166 5.15 8.20 -6.18
CA SER A 166 6.60 8.39 -6.35
C SER A 166 6.93 9.72 -7.02
N ASN A 167 7.82 10.49 -6.40
CA ASN A 167 8.35 11.75 -6.93
C ASN A 167 9.85 11.62 -7.30
N PRO A 168 10.37 12.42 -8.27
CA PRO A 168 9.66 13.32 -9.21
C PRO A 168 8.90 12.55 -10.31
N THR A 169 8.26 13.25 -11.26
CA THR A 169 7.46 12.63 -12.35
C THR A 169 8.20 11.51 -13.11
N SER A 170 9.52 11.65 -13.28
CA SER A 170 10.39 10.62 -13.88
C SER A 170 10.54 9.35 -13.03
N ARG A 171 9.91 9.27 -11.86
CA ARG A 171 9.88 8.13 -10.94
C ARG A 171 8.47 7.61 -10.67
N VAL A 172 7.45 8.17 -11.33
CA VAL A 172 6.07 7.71 -11.21
C VAL A 172 6.02 6.25 -11.66
N ILE A 173 5.43 5.41 -10.82
CA ILE A 173 5.44 3.95 -10.99
C ILE A 173 4.61 3.51 -12.21
N GLY A 174 3.63 4.32 -12.62
CA GLY A 174 2.95 4.21 -13.91
C GLY A 174 3.57 5.14 -14.96
N SER A 175 3.55 4.75 -16.23
CA SER A 175 3.94 5.62 -17.34
C SER A 175 2.91 6.75 -17.56
N HIS A 176 3.33 7.86 -18.19
CA HIS A 176 2.45 8.94 -18.68
C HIS A 176 1.29 8.47 -19.58
N THR A 177 1.25 7.20 -19.97
CA THR A 177 0.18 6.55 -20.73
C THR A 177 -0.94 5.97 -19.87
N ALA A 178 -0.95 6.16 -18.54
CA ALA A 178 -2.08 5.74 -17.69
C ALA A 178 -3.42 6.39 -18.09
N GLY A 179 -3.39 7.50 -18.86
CA GLY A 179 -4.58 8.09 -19.49
C GLY A 179 -4.96 7.51 -20.87
N HIS A 180 -4.30 6.43 -21.33
CA HIS A 180 -4.53 5.79 -22.64
C HIS A 180 -4.74 4.28 -22.56
N TYR A 181 -4.85 3.69 -21.37
CA TYR A 181 -5.41 2.35 -21.28
C TYR A 181 -6.92 2.46 -21.41
N ARG A 182 -7.36 2.40 -22.67
CA ARG A 182 -8.74 2.05 -23.00
C ARG A 182 -9.02 0.66 -22.44
N LEU A 183 -9.64 0.65 -21.26
CA LEU A 183 -10.23 -0.53 -20.64
C LEU A 183 -11.58 -0.75 -21.35
N ASP A 184 -11.51 -1.04 -22.63
CA ASP A 184 -12.65 -1.41 -23.47
C ASP A 184 -12.95 -2.90 -23.29
#